data_AF-A0A960FKV9-F1
#
_entry.id   AF-A0A960FKV9-F1
#
_cell.length_a   1.000
_cell.length_b   1.000
_cell.length_c   1.000
_cell.angle_alpha   90.00
_cell.angle_beta   90.00
_cell.angle_gamma   90.00
#
_symmetry.space_group_name_H-M   'P 1'
#
loop_
_entity.id
_entity.type
_entity.pdbx_description
1 polymer ?
#
loop_
_entity_poly.entity_id
_entity_poly.type
_entity_poly.pdbx_seq_one_letter_code
_entity_poly.pdbx_strand_id
1 'polypeptide(L)'
;MTELLYLRDAYLTSFDARVLAVEAGDDDTVRVALERTAFYPTGGGQPHDTGTLAGLTVTEVRKEGDHVWHRLVVADGEAPAVGDTVSGVVDWDRRHRLMRTHTALHVLCGVIWNEWRVPVTGGNMEPLAARMDFEFDPLPEGFGPRVEELVNDELAADRPIEVTFLPRSTAVMDEDLIRTKVSMIPDTVPEIRVVDIVGLDKQADGGTHVRSTGEVGRIRVVKLENKGKGNKRVRLEIFDAS
;
A
#
# COMPACT_ATOMS: atom_id res chain seq x y z
N MET A 1 7.27 9.23 -18.88
CA MET A 1 7.18 8.71 -17.51
C MET A 1 6.08 9.45 -16.78
N THR A 2 5.18 8.72 -16.14
CA THR A 2 4.12 9.28 -15.28
C THR A 2 4.70 9.68 -13.92
N GLU A 3 4.43 10.90 -13.49
CA GLU A 3 4.72 11.37 -12.12
C GLU A 3 3.70 10.76 -11.13
N LEU A 4 4.19 10.24 -10.01
CA LEU A 4 3.41 9.49 -9.03
C LEU A 4 3.14 10.36 -7.80
N LEU A 5 2.05 11.12 -7.82
CA LEU A 5 1.74 12.13 -6.79
C LEU A 5 1.49 11.49 -5.41
N TYR A 6 0.89 10.30 -5.39
CA TYR A 6 0.57 9.54 -4.17
C TYR A 6 1.80 9.14 -3.34
N LEU A 7 3.00 9.11 -3.92
CA LEU A 7 4.22 8.78 -3.19
C LEU A 7 4.59 9.88 -2.18
N ARG A 8 4.27 11.14 -2.50
CA ARG A 8 4.56 12.32 -1.65
C ARG A 8 3.36 12.74 -0.83
N ASP A 9 2.15 12.64 -1.38
CA ASP A 9 0.92 12.96 -0.65
C ASP A 9 -0.16 11.91 -0.92
N ALA A 10 -0.31 10.96 0.01
CA ALA A 10 -1.33 9.92 -0.04
C ALA A 10 -2.76 10.44 0.20
N TYR A 11 -2.90 11.67 0.72
CA TYR A 11 -4.19 12.32 1.01
C TYR A 11 -4.66 13.20 -0.16
N LEU A 12 -3.87 13.32 -1.22
CA LEU A 12 -4.30 13.99 -2.44
C LEU A 12 -5.38 13.15 -3.14
N THR A 13 -6.63 13.60 -3.04
CA THR A 13 -7.79 12.89 -3.60
C THR A 13 -8.23 13.39 -4.97
N SER A 14 -7.83 14.59 -5.36
CA SER A 14 -8.20 15.21 -6.64
C SER A 14 -7.01 15.87 -7.32
N PHE A 15 -6.93 15.76 -8.64
CA PHE A 15 -5.83 16.33 -9.42
C PHE A 15 -6.25 16.52 -10.88
N ASP A 16 -5.57 17.44 -11.57
CA ASP A 16 -5.65 17.57 -13.03
C ASP A 16 -4.37 17.00 -13.67
N ALA A 17 -4.51 16.34 -14.82
CA ALA A 17 -3.39 15.82 -15.58
C ALA A 17 -3.67 15.80 -17.08
N ARG A 18 -2.62 15.95 -17.88
CA ARG A 18 -2.67 15.72 -19.32
C ARG A 18 -2.66 14.23 -19.67
N VAL A 19 -3.47 13.85 -20.64
CA VAL A 19 -3.47 12.51 -21.24
C VAL A 19 -2.26 12.33 -22.17
N LEU A 20 -1.45 11.31 -21.90
CA LEU A 20 -0.27 10.96 -22.70
C LEU A 20 -0.57 9.93 -23.78
N ALA A 21 -1.42 8.94 -23.47
CA ALA A 21 -1.77 7.87 -24.40
C ALA A 21 -3.16 7.33 -24.09
N VAL A 22 -3.81 6.81 -25.12
CA VAL A 22 -5.12 6.16 -25.05
C VAL A 22 -5.04 4.87 -25.86
N GLU A 23 -5.46 3.77 -25.26
CA GLU A 23 -5.60 2.47 -25.91
C GLU A 23 -7.05 2.00 -25.81
N ALA A 24 -7.53 1.33 -26.85
CA ALA A 24 -8.79 0.60 -26.76
C ALA A 24 -8.63 -0.53 -25.72
N GLY A 25 -9.62 -0.66 -24.84
CA GLY A 25 -9.74 -1.80 -23.95
C GLY A 25 -10.62 -2.89 -24.56
N ASP A 26 -10.96 -3.87 -23.73
CA ASP A 26 -11.96 -4.87 -24.06
C ASP A 26 -13.37 -4.28 -23.80
N ASP A 27 -14.37 -4.72 -24.58
CA ASP A 27 -15.76 -4.27 -24.48
C ASP A 27 -15.90 -2.72 -24.50
N ASP A 28 -16.73 -2.15 -23.62
CA ASP A 28 -16.95 -0.71 -23.45
C ASP A 28 -15.90 -0.08 -22.51
N THR A 29 -14.62 -0.41 -22.70
CA THR A 29 -13.52 0.16 -21.89
C THR A 29 -12.41 0.78 -22.72
N VAL A 30 -11.70 1.74 -22.12
CA VAL A 30 -10.46 2.33 -22.65
C VAL A 30 -9.39 2.34 -21.58
N ARG A 31 -8.12 2.35 -21.98
CA ARG A 31 -6.99 2.55 -21.07
C ARG A 31 -6.34 3.90 -21.34
N VAL A 32 -6.12 4.68 -20.29
CA VAL A 32 -5.58 6.03 -20.38
C VAL A 32 -4.31 6.16 -19.54
N ALA A 33 -3.22 6.59 -20.16
CA ALA A 33 -1.98 6.96 -19.46
C ALA A 33 -1.93 8.47 -19.24
N LEU A 34 -1.54 8.89 -18.04
CA LEU A 34 -1.47 10.30 -17.64
C LEU A 34 -0.03 10.77 -17.42
N GLU A 35 0.21 12.07 -17.54
CA GLU A 35 1.51 12.67 -17.22
C GLU A 35 1.82 12.62 -15.73
N ARG A 36 0.78 12.68 -14.90
CA ARG A 36 0.85 12.54 -13.43
C ARG A 36 -0.44 11.94 -12.91
N THR A 37 -0.38 11.22 -11.78
CA THR A 37 -1.58 10.64 -11.17
C THR A 37 -1.50 10.55 -9.66
N ALA A 38 -2.64 10.81 -9.00
CA ALA A 38 -2.81 10.51 -7.57
C ALA A 38 -3.40 9.11 -7.33
N PHE A 39 -3.82 8.37 -8.36
CA PHE A 39 -4.24 6.97 -8.22
C PHE A 39 -3.04 6.06 -7.96
N TYR A 40 -3.15 5.21 -6.96
CA TYR A 40 -2.17 4.16 -6.67
C TYR A 40 -2.41 2.97 -7.62
N PRO A 41 -1.41 2.57 -8.43
CA PRO A 41 -1.45 1.32 -9.17
C PRO A 41 -1.19 0.15 -8.22
N THR A 42 -1.76 -1.02 -8.49
CA THR A 42 -1.46 -2.21 -7.65
C THR A 42 0.03 -2.50 -7.61
N GLY A 43 0.55 -2.69 -6.40
CA GLY A 43 1.95 -2.96 -6.11
C GLY A 43 2.12 -3.36 -4.64
N GLY A 44 3.22 -4.02 -4.29
CA GLY A 44 3.54 -4.35 -2.89
C GLY A 44 2.51 -5.22 -2.14
N GLY A 45 1.51 -5.78 -2.83
CA GLY A 45 0.36 -6.46 -2.21
C GLY A 45 -0.83 -5.54 -1.89
N GLN A 46 -0.70 -4.23 -2.07
CA GLN A 46 -1.80 -3.27 -1.96
C GLN A 46 -2.63 -3.23 -3.26
N PRO A 47 -3.97 -3.41 -3.20
CA PRO A 47 -4.88 -3.17 -4.31
C PRO A 47 -4.78 -1.74 -4.85
N HIS A 48 -5.10 -1.58 -6.15
CA HIS A 48 -5.19 -0.26 -6.76
C HIS A 48 -6.39 0.53 -6.22
N ASP A 49 -6.35 1.83 -6.42
CA ASP A 49 -7.52 2.69 -6.20
C ASP A 49 -8.53 2.62 -7.34
N THR A 50 -9.76 2.95 -6.98
CA THR A 50 -10.86 3.25 -7.89
C THR A 50 -11.21 4.74 -7.79
N GLY A 51 -12.13 5.21 -8.62
CA GLY A 51 -12.60 6.59 -8.60
C GLY A 51 -13.13 7.01 -9.96
N THR A 52 -12.96 8.28 -10.29
CA THR A 52 -13.38 8.83 -11.58
C THR A 52 -12.25 9.59 -12.28
N LEU A 53 -12.18 9.50 -13.61
CA LEU A 53 -11.25 10.25 -14.45
C LEU A 53 -12.03 10.78 -15.66
N ALA A 54 -11.99 12.10 -15.89
CA ALA A 54 -12.84 12.75 -16.89
C ALA A 54 -14.35 12.46 -16.71
N GLY A 55 -14.79 12.21 -15.48
CA GLY A 55 -16.16 11.81 -15.16
C GLY A 55 -16.48 10.32 -15.42
N LEU A 56 -15.54 9.55 -15.98
CA LEU A 56 -15.69 8.11 -16.23
C LEU A 56 -15.18 7.28 -15.04
N THR A 57 -15.80 6.14 -14.78
CA THR A 57 -15.40 5.24 -13.69
C THR A 57 -14.07 4.57 -13.99
N VAL A 58 -13.11 4.70 -13.07
CA VAL A 58 -11.82 3.99 -13.06
C VAL A 58 -12.01 2.63 -12.38
N THR A 59 -11.82 1.54 -13.12
CA THR A 59 -12.01 0.16 -12.62
C THR A 59 -10.69 -0.57 -12.36
N GLU A 60 -9.58 -0.11 -12.93
CA GLU A 60 -8.27 -0.72 -12.75
C GLU A 60 -7.17 0.33 -12.92
N VAL A 61 -6.11 0.24 -12.11
CA VAL A 61 -4.90 1.05 -12.26
C VAL A 61 -3.67 0.15 -12.21
N ARG A 62 -2.83 0.23 -13.26
CA ARG A 62 -1.64 -0.61 -13.45
C ARG A 62 -0.46 0.24 -13.88
N LYS A 63 0.73 -0.07 -13.34
CA LYS A 63 1.98 0.49 -13.83
C LYS A 63 2.62 -0.47 -14.82
N GLU A 64 2.89 0.00 -16.03
CA GLU A 64 3.54 -0.77 -17.09
C GLU A 64 4.67 0.07 -17.69
N GLY A 65 5.91 -0.35 -17.47
CA GLY A 65 7.09 0.44 -17.79
C GLY A 65 7.04 1.82 -17.09
N ASP A 66 7.10 2.87 -17.90
CA ASP A 66 7.12 4.25 -17.43
C ASP A 66 5.73 4.89 -17.30
N HIS A 67 4.65 4.17 -17.64
CA HIS A 67 3.29 4.70 -17.63
C HIS A 67 2.44 4.07 -16.51
N VAL A 68 1.53 4.87 -15.96
CA VAL A 68 0.40 4.37 -15.17
C VAL A 68 -0.86 4.43 -16.02
N TRP A 69 -1.42 3.27 -16.29
CA TRP A 69 -2.62 3.07 -17.08
C TRP A 69 -3.85 2.98 -16.18
N HIS A 70 -4.90 3.69 -16.56
CA HIS A 70 -6.21 3.72 -15.90
C HIS A 70 -7.23 3.12 -16.85
N ARG A 71 -7.86 2.01 -16.47
CA ARG A 71 -8.97 1.43 -17.23
C ARG A 71 -10.26 2.17 -16.88
N LEU A 72 -10.91 2.73 -17.89
CA LEU A 72 -12.14 3.51 -17.78
C LEU A 72 -13.29 2.78 -18.45
N VAL A 73 -14.48 2.85 -17.86
CA VAL A 73 -15.74 2.40 -18.50
C VAL A 73 -16.32 3.56 -19.32
N VAL A 74 -16.61 3.34 -20.60
CA VAL A 74 -17.10 4.35 -21.57
C VAL A 74 -18.55 4.12 -22.03
N ALA A 75 -19.29 3.20 -21.41
CA ALA A 75 -20.64 2.81 -21.86
C ALA A 75 -21.60 4.00 -22.13
N ASP A 76 -21.51 5.08 -21.34
CA ASP A 76 -22.37 6.27 -21.47
C ASP A 76 -21.58 7.59 -21.65
N GLY A 77 -20.28 7.53 -21.99
CA GLY A 77 -19.42 8.71 -22.02
C GLY A 77 -18.34 8.69 -23.10
N GLU A 78 -17.83 9.87 -23.45
CA GLU A 78 -16.77 10.01 -24.45
C GLU A 78 -15.40 9.76 -23.81
N ALA A 79 -14.59 8.91 -24.46
CA ALA A 79 -13.21 8.67 -24.03
C ALA A 79 -12.38 9.95 -24.19
N PRO A 80 -11.52 10.31 -23.23
CA PRO A 80 -10.61 11.44 -23.39
C PRO A 80 -9.60 11.16 -24.51
N ALA A 81 -9.19 12.20 -25.22
CA ALA A 81 -8.20 12.11 -26.29
C ALA A 81 -6.77 12.41 -25.79
N VAL A 82 -5.78 11.97 -26.55
CA VAL A 82 -4.37 12.32 -26.27
C VAL A 82 -4.19 13.83 -26.33
N GLY A 83 -3.61 14.39 -25.28
CA GLY A 83 -3.38 15.82 -25.14
C GLY A 83 -4.44 16.56 -24.32
N ASP A 84 -5.60 15.94 -24.05
CA ASP A 84 -6.64 16.52 -23.20
C ASP A 84 -6.14 16.72 -21.77
N THR A 85 -6.67 17.74 -21.09
CA THR A 85 -6.52 17.90 -19.64
C THR A 85 -7.77 17.34 -18.97
N VAL A 86 -7.58 16.38 -18.09
CA VAL A 86 -8.67 15.67 -17.40
C VAL A 86 -8.53 15.80 -15.89
N SER A 87 -9.67 15.89 -15.19
CA SER A 87 -9.73 15.83 -13.73
C SER A 87 -9.89 14.39 -13.26
N GLY A 88 -9.06 13.98 -12.30
CA GLY A 88 -9.13 12.72 -11.60
C GLY A 88 -9.58 12.90 -10.15
N VAL A 89 -10.44 12.01 -9.66
CA VAL A 89 -10.89 11.95 -8.26
C VAL A 89 -10.78 10.51 -7.77
N VAL A 90 -9.96 10.30 -6.74
CA VAL A 90 -9.78 8.99 -6.08
C VAL A 90 -10.97 8.72 -5.17
N ASP A 91 -11.47 7.47 -5.16
CA ASP A 91 -12.41 6.98 -4.17
C ASP A 91 -11.74 6.99 -2.78
N TRP A 92 -12.02 8.05 -2.02
CA TRP A 92 -11.37 8.28 -0.74
C TRP A 92 -11.71 7.22 0.32
N ASP A 93 -12.95 6.72 0.35
CA ASP A 93 -13.34 5.72 1.35
C ASP A 93 -12.54 4.43 1.12
N ARG A 94 -12.44 3.97 -0.13
CA ARG A 94 -11.59 2.83 -0.49
C ARG A 94 -10.12 3.11 -0.15
N ARG A 95 -9.58 4.24 -0.61
CA ARG A 95 -8.18 4.62 -0.40
C ARG A 95 -7.81 4.64 1.08
N HIS A 96 -8.63 5.28 1.91
CA HIS A 96 -8.38 5.41 3.33
C HIS A 96 -8.43 4.06 4.06
N ARG A 97 -9.38 3.18 3.71
CA ARG A 97 -9.41 1.80 4.24
C ARG A 97 -8.16 1.00 3.87
N LEU A 98 -7.65 1.17 2.64
CA LEU A 98 -6.41 0.55 2.21
C LEU A 98 -5.20 1.11 2.98
N MET A 99 -5.10 2.44 3.16
CA MET A 99 -4.04 3.09 3.95
C MET A 99 -4.01 2.60 5.41
N ARG A 100 -5.18 2.49 6.04
CA ARG A 100 -5.33 1.93 7.40
C ARG A 100 -4.82 0.49 7.45
N THR A 101 -5.25 -0.33 6.49
CA THR A 101 -4.85 -1.74 6.41
C THR A 101 -3.35 -1.89 6.20
N HIS A 102 -2.76 -1.13 5.27
CA HIS A 102 -1.34 -1.20 4.97
C HIS A 102 -0.49 -0.77 6.17
N THR A 103 -0.90 0.29 6.85
CA THR A 103 -0.24 0.75 8.07
C THR A 103 -0.33 -0.29 9.19
N ALA A 104 -1.49 -0.94 9.37
CA ALA A 104 -1.64 -2.03 10.33
C ALA A 104 -0.68 -3.20 10.03
N LEU A 105 -0.42 -3.51 8.75
CA LEU A 105 0.56 -4.51 8.36
C LEU A 105 1.99 -4.12 8.70
N HIS A 106 2.35 -2.85 8.54
CA HIS A 106 3.67 -2.36 8.95
C HIS A 106 3.86 -2.43 10.46
N VAL A 107 2.86 -2.02 11.24
CA VAL A 107 2.88 -2.15 12.70
C VAL A 107 3.01 -3.62 13.12
N LEU A 108 2.26 -4.53 12.50
CA LEU A 108 2.38 -5.97 12.74
C LEU A 108 3.79 -6.50 12.45
N CYS A 109 4.40 -6.09 11.33
CA CYS A 109 5.78 -6.45 11.00
C CYS A 109 6.77 -5.94 12.05
N GLY A 110 6.64 -4.68 12.48
CA GLY A 110 7.48 -4.09 13.51
C GLY A 110 7.36 -4.82 14.85
N VAL A 111 6.12 -5.08 15.30
CA VAL A 111 5.84 -5.83 16.54
C VAL A 111 6.44 -7.23 16.48
N ILE A 112 6.19 -7.99 15.40
CA ILE A 112 6.70 -9.37 15.31
C ILE A 112 8.24 -9.39 15.25
N TRP A 113 8.84 -8.44 14.54
CA TRP A 113 10.28 -8.31 14.49
C TRP A 113 10.88 -7.97 15.86
N ASN A 114 10.28 -7.04 16.59
CA ASN A 114 10.81 -6.60 17.88
C ASN A 114 10.67 -7.67 18.97
N GLU A 115 9.56 -8.41 18.97
CA GLU A 115 9.29 -9.45 19.97
C GLU A 115 10.00 -10.78 19.65
N TRP A 116 10.03 -11.20 18.37
CA TRP A 116 10.51 -12.53 17.98
C TRP A 116 11.62 -12.55 16.93
N ARG A 117 12.01 -11.41 16.36
CA ARG A 117 13.02 -11.32 15.29
C ARG A 117 12.69 -12.17 14.06
N VAL A 118 11.40 -12.34 13.78
CA VAL A 118 10.91 -13.10 12.61
C VAL A 118 10.45 -12.13 11.52
N PRO A 119 11.04 -12.17 10.31
CA PRO A 119 10.59 -11.32 9.21
C PRO A 119 9.32 -11.86 8.57
N VAL A 120 8.55 -10.97 7.94
CA VAL A 120 7.44 -11.35 7.05
C VAL A 120 7.98 -12.07 5.81
N THR A 121 7.31 -13.13 5.38
CA THR A 121 7.64 -13.88 4.16
C THR A 121 6.64 -13.69 3.03
N GLY A 122 5.44 -13.20 3.33
CA GLY A 122 4.46 -12.81 2.33
C GLY A 122 3.18 -12.23 2.95
N GLY A 123 2.35 -11.60 2.13
CA GLY A 123 1.11 -11.00 2.60
C GLY A 123 0.15 -10.69 1.45
N ASN A 124 -1.06 -10.31 1.81
CA ASN A 124 -2.03 -9.65 0.92
C ASN A 124 -3.01 -8.84 1.78
N MET A 125 -3.57 -7.78 1.21
CA MET A 125 -4.57 -6.94 1.84
C MET A 125 -5.75 -6.66 0.91
N GLU A 126 -6.89 -6.46 1.54
CA GLU A 126 -8.12 -5.89 1.01
C GLU A 126 -8.52 -4.73 1.93
N PRO A 127 -9.51 -3.89 1.58
CA PRO A 127 -10.00 -2.86 2.48
C PRO A 127 -10.41 -3.44 3.85
N LEU A 128 -9.70 -3.04 4.91
CA LEU A 128 -9.88 -3.43 6.32
C LEU A 128 -9.68 -4.92 6.65
N ALA A 129 -9.07 -5.70 5.76
CA ALA A 129 -8.78 -7.10 6.01
C ALA A 129 -7.46 -7.51 5.35
N ALA A 130 -6.64 -8.30 6.05
CA ALA A 130 -5.35 -8.72 5.50
C ALA A 130 -4.89 -10.07 6.02
N ARG A 131 -3.84 -10.59 5.38
CA ARG A 131 -3.08 -11.74 5.84
C ARG A 131 -1.58 -11.46 5.75
N MET A 132 -0.83 -11.98 6.71
CA MET A 132 0.63 -11.97 6.72
C MET A 132 1.17 -13.35 7.10
N ASP A 133 2.24 -13.76 6.43
CA ASP A 133 2.89 -15.05 6.57
C ASP A 133 4.25 -14.86 7.26
N PHE A 134 4.54 -15.70 8.26
CA PHE A 134 5.75 -15.67 9.07
C PHE A 134 6.29 -17.09 9.28
N GLU A 135 7.60 -17.21 9.48
CA GLU A 135 8.24 -18.49 9.75
C GLU A 135 8.43 -18.72 11.26
N PHE A 136 7.59 -19.59 11.83
CA PHE A 136 7.66 -20.04 13.21
C PHE A 136 7.65 -21.57 13.30
N ASP A 137 8.63 -22.12 14.02
CA ASP A 137 8.74 -23.54 14.34
C ASP A 137 9.45 -23.74 15.70
N PRO A 138 8.72 -24.00 16.82
CA PRO A 138 7.26 -24.02 16.95
C PRO A 138 6.64 -22.61 16.97
N LEU A 139 5.30 -22.53 16.86
CA LEU A 139 4.57 -21.28 17.09
C LEU A 139 4.54 -20.99 18.61
N PRO A 140 4.84 -19.75 19.06
CA PRO A 140 4.74 -19.40 20.47
C PRO A 140 3.35 -19.66 21.06
N GLU A 141 3.32 -20.08 22.33
CA GLU A 141 2.06 -20.19 23.07
C GLU A 141 1.41 -18.80 23.21
N GLY A 142 0.09 -18.71 23.06
CA GLY A 142 -0.63 -17.44 23.16
C GLY A 142 -0.34 -16.43 22.04
N PHE A 143 0.31 -16.85 20.95
CA PHE A 143 0.76 -15.95 19.87
C PHE A 143 -0.31 -14.98 19.37
N GLY A 144 -1.51 -15.47 19.03
CA GLY A 144 -2.59 -14.63 18.48
C GLY A 144 -3.00 -13.49 19.41
N PRO A 145 -3.46 -13.80 20.64
CA PRO A 145 -3.79 -12.78 21.63
C PRO A 145 -2.64 -11.82 21.95
N ARG A 146 -1.40 -12.31 22.04
CA ARG A 146 -0.22 -11.48 22.30
C ARG A 146 0.07 -10.50 21.17
N VAL A 147 -0.02 -10.96 19.91
CA VAL A 147 0.12 -10.09 18.74
C VAL A 147 -1.00 -9.05 18.71
N GLU A 148 -2.24 -9.45 18.96
CA GLU A 148 -3.38 -8.53 18.98
C GLU A 148 -3.21 -7.43 20.04
N GLU A 149 -2.79 -7.79 21.26
CA GLU A 149 -2.48 -6.85 22.34
C GLU A 149 -1.39 -5.87 21.90
N LEU A 150 -0.21 -6.37 21.55
CA LEU A 150 0.95 -5.54 21.21
C LEU A 150 0.69 -4.61 20.02
N VAL A 151 0.04 -5.09 18.97
CA VAL A 151 -0.28 -4.25 17.82
C VAL A 151 -1.26 -3.16 18.22
N ASN A 152 -2.32 -3.49 18.97
CA ASN A 152 -3.28 -2.47 19.40
C ASN A 152 -2.66 -1.43 20.34
N ASP A 153 -1.70 -1.81 21.18
CA ASP A 153 -0.94 -0.86 22.00
C ASP A 153 -0.14 0.13 21.13
N GLU A 154 0.53 -0.35 20.09
CA GLU A 154 1.27 0.50 19.14
C GLU A 154 0.36 1.38 18.26
N LEU A 155 -0.87 0.91 17.96
CA LEU A 155 -1.88 1.73 17.30
C LEU A 155 -2.41 2.83 18.22
N ALA A 156 -2.67 2.52 19.50
CA ALA A 156 -3.13 3.47 20.49
C ALA A 156 -2.07 4.51 20.88
N ALA A 157 -0.79 4.20 20.67
CA ALA A 157 0.32 5.12 20.92
C ALA A 157 0.36 6.33 19.97
N ASP A 158 -0.43 6.33 18.89
CA ASP A 158 -0.58 7.42 17.93
C ASP A 158 0.76 7.96 17.39
N ARG A 159 1.63 7.04 16.97
CA ARG A 159 2.97 7.37 16.48
C ARG A 159 2.87 8.07 15.13
N PRO A 160 3.66 9.13 14.90
CA PRO A 160 3.72 9.75 13.58
C PRO A 160 4.36 8.80 12.56
N ILE A 161 3.88 8.90 11.32
CA ILE A 161 4.39 8.16 10.17
C ILE A 161 5.06 9.15 9.23
N GLU A 162 6.37 9.01 9.10
CA GLU A 162 7.20 9.90 8.29
C GLU A 162 7.56 9.23 6.96
N VAL A 163 7.40 9.98 5.88
CA VAL A 163 7.78 9.54 4.53
C VAL A 163 9.02 10.31 4.10
N THR A 164 10.09 9.59 3.81
CA THR A 164 11.34 10.15 3.30
C THR A 164 11.77 9.45 2.01
N PHE A 165 12.67 10.08 1.28
CA PHE A 165 13.27 9.53 0.07
C PHE A 165 14.77 9.51 0.27
N LEU A 166 15.35 8.31 0.25
CA LEU A 166 16.79 8.12 0.42
C LEU A 166 17.42 7.74 -0.92
N PRO A 167 18.62 8.25 -1.25
CA PRO A 167 19.39 7.71 -2.35
C PRO A 167 19.56 6.20 -2.20
N ARG A 168 19.40 5.43 -3.29
CA ARG A 168 19.52 3.97 -3.26
C ARG A 168 20.82 3.52 -2.62
N SER A 169 21.93 4.20 -2.92
CA SER A 169 23.26 3.91 -2.34
C SER A 169 23.30 3.99 -0.81
N THR A 170 22.49 4.87 -0.21
CA THR A 170 22.34 4.97 1.24
C THR A 170 21.37 3.91 1.76
N ALA A 171 20.23 3.72 1.10
CA ALA A 171 19.20 2.77 1.53
C ALA A 171 19.68 1.31 1.56
N VAL A 172 20.57 0.91 0.64
CA VAL A 172 21.13 -0.46 0.63
C VAL A 172 22.18 -0.71 1.74
N MET A 173 22.58 0.32 2.47
CA MET A 173 23.51 0.21 3.60
C MET A 173 22.78 0.25 4.96
N ASP A 174 21.48 0.56 4.97
CA ASP A 174 20.66 0.63 6.18
C ASP A 174 20.13 -0.77 6.53
N GLU A 175 20.54 -1.31 7.69
CA GLU A 175 20.20 -2.68 8.11
C GLU A 175 18.69 -2.90 8.25
N ASP A 176 17.95 -1.91 8.73
CA ASP A 176 16.50 -1.99 8.89
C ASP A 176 15.82 -2.10 7.52
N LEU A 177 16.32 -1.36 6.53
CA LEU A 177 15.82 -1.40 5.17
C LEU A 177 16.24 -2.67 4.42
N ILE A 178 17.46 -3.17 4.64
CA ILE A 178 17.94 -4.45 4.08
C ILE A 178 16.99 -5.59 4.47
N ARG A 179 16.55 -5.64 5.73
CA ARG A 179 15.54 -6.60 6.21
C ARG A 179 14.24 -6.54 5.41
N THR A 180 13.80 -5.35 5.00
CA THR A 180 12.59 -5.15 4.18
C THR A 180 12.78 -5.45 2.69
N LYS A 181 13.91 -6.06 2.31
CA LYS A 181 14.23 -6.50 0.96
C LYS A 181 14.28 -5.36 -0.06
N VAL A 182 14.99 -4.27 0.25
CA VAL A 182 15.34 -3.22 -0.74
C VAL A 182 15.93 -3.79 -2.03
N SER A 183 16.59 -4.95 -1.97
CA SER A 183 17.09 -5.69 -3.14
C SER A 183 16.01 -6.09 -4.15
N MET A 184 14.74 -6.17 -3.75
CA MET A 184 13.61 -6.46 -4.65
C MET A 184 13.15 -5.21 -5.42
N ILE A 185 13.58 -4.02 -5.02
CA ILE A 185 13.25 -2.76 -5.71
C ILE A 185 14.15 -2.67 -6.95
N PRO A 186 13.59 -2.45 -8.17
CA PRO A 186 14.38 -2.35 -9.40
C PRO A 186 15.53 -1.34 -9.31
N ASP A 187 16.67 -1.66 -9.91
CA ASP A 187 17.86 -0.77 -9.92
C ASP A 187 17.61 0.55 -10.65
N THR A 188 16.57 0.61 -11.48
CA THR A 188 16.13 1.84 -12.15
C THR A 188 15.50 2.86 -11.21
N VAL A 189 15.23 2.51 -9.95
CA VAL A 189 14.69 3.42 -8.93
C VAL A 189 15.84 4.10 -8.18
N PRO A 190 16.12 5.39 -8.44
CA PRO A 190 17.28 6.09 -7.87
C PRO A 190 17.09 6.47 -6.40
N GLU A 191 15.84 6.76 -6.01
CA GLU A 191 15.46 7.14 -4.65
C GLU A 191 14.47 6.11 -4.09
N ILE A 192 14.82 5.54 -2.94
CA ILE A 192 13.99 4.59 -2.22
C ILE A 192 13.08 5.38 -1.29
N ARG A 193 11.76 5.21 -1.49
CA ARG A 193 10.77 5.73 -0.55
C ARG A 193 10.79 4.89 0.72
N VAL A 194 10.93 5.57 1.84
CA VAL A 194 10.99 4.98 3.18
C VAL A 194 9.80 5.48 3.98
N VAL A 195 9.10 4.54 4.60
CA VAL A 195 8.02 4.77 5.55
C VAL A 195 8.55 4.43 6.94
N ASP A 196 8.63 5.44 7.81
CA ASP A 196 9.10 5.31 9.19
C ASP A 196 7.91 5.49 10.14
N ILE A 197 7.53 4.42 10.84
CA ILE A 197 6.62 4.52 11.98
C ILE A 197 7.50 4.84 13.19
N VAL A 198 7.53 6.12 13.57
CA VAL A 198 8.58 6.67 14.43
C VAL A 198 8.68 5.92 15.76
N GLY A 199 9.88 5.37 15.99
CA GLY A 199 10.20 4.61 17.20
C GLY A 199 9.63 3.20 17.24
N LEU A 200 9.11 2.68 16.13
CA LEU A 200 8.65 1.30 15.99
C LEU A 200 9.38 0.55 14.88
N ASP A 201 9.26 1.00 13.63
CA ASP A 201 9.77 0.28 12.47
C ASP A 201 9.93 1.17 11.24
N LYS A 202 10.98 0.90 10.46
CA LYS A 202 11.30 1.59 9.20
C LYS A 202 11.32 0.60 8.05
N GLN A 203 10.61 0.92 6.97
CA GLN A 203 10.47 0.02 5.82
C GLN A 203 10.58 0.76 4.48
N ALA A 204 11.19 0.11 3.49
CA ALA A 204 11.15 0.58 2.12
C ALA A 204 9.80 0.16 1.48
N ASP A 205 8.94 1.13 1.22
CA ASP A 205 7.59 0.86 0.72
C ASP A 205 7.09 1.95 -0.25
N GLY A 206 6.38 1.51 -1.29
CA GLY A 206 5.80 2.36 -2.32
C GLY A 206 4.29 2.56 -2.21
N GLY A 207 3.62 1.89 -1.27
CA GLY A 207 2.20 1.98 -0.99
C GLY A 207 1.79 3.23 -0.20
N THR A 208 0.49 3.33 0.06
CA THR A 208 -0.11 4.48 0.74
C THR A 208 -0.34 4.17 2.22
N HIS A 209 -0.05 5.16 3.08
CA HIS A 209 -0.13 5.05 4.53
C HIS A 209 -0.88 6.23 5.12
N VAL A 210 -1.52 6.01 6.28
CA VAL A 210 -2.05 7.12 7.10
C VAL A 210 -0.90 7.93 7.71
N ARG A 211 -1.19 9.10 8.31
CA ARG A 211 -0.16 9.98 8.89
C ARG A 211 0.25 9.56 10.29
N SER A 212 -0.57 8.77 10.97
CA SER A 212 -0.36 8.34 12.34
C SER A 212 -0.95 6.97 12.60
N THR A 213 -0.40 6.22 13.56
CA THR A 213 -0.94 4.90 13.91
C THR A 213 -2.34 4.98 14.52
N GLY A 214 -2.73 6.11 15.13
CA GLY A 214 -4.06 6.31 15.70
C GLY A 214 -5.18 6.34 14.65
N GLU A 215 -4.89 6.74 13.40
CA GLU A 215 -5.86 6.73 12.29
C GLU A 215 -6.27 5.32 11.85
N VAL A 216 -5.48 4.30 12.20
CA VAL A 216 -5.77 2.90 11.84
C VAL A 216 -7.03 2.39 12.55
N GLY A 217 -7.26 2.78 13.80
CA GLY A 217 -8.25 2.18 14.68
C GLY A 217 -7.67 0.99 15.43
N ARG A 218 -8.34 -0.16 15.40
CA ARG A 218 -7.95 -1.38 16.12
C ARG A 218 -7.87 -2.58 15.20
N ILE A 219 -7.04 -3.56 15.54
CA ILE A 219 -7.02 -4.84 14.84
C ILE A 219 -7.64 -5.95 15.69
N ARG A 220 -8.11 -7.00 15.01
CA ARG A 220 -8.36 -8.32 15.59
C ARG A 220 -7.62 -9.40 14.80
N VAL A 221 -6.97 -10.32 15.48
CA VAL A 221 -6.43 -11.55 14.88
C VAL A 221 -7.56 -12.55 14.75
N VAL A 222 -8.13 -12.65 13.54
CA VAL A 222 -9.32 -13.47 13.28
C VAL A 222 -9.00 -14.94 13.03
N LYS A 223 -7.77 -15.24 12.58
CA LYS A 223 -7.37 -16.63 12.31
C LYS A 223 -5.85 -16.80 12.30
N LEU A 224 -5.40 -17.93 12.85
CA LEU A 224 -4.05 -18.45 12.66
C LEU A 224 -4.13 -19.74 11.83
N GLU A 225 -3.40 -19.81 10.71
CA GLU A 225 -3.37 -20.98 9.84
C GLU A 225 -1.96 -21.55 9.75
N ASN A 226 -1.85 -22.87 9.82
CA ASN A 226 -0.60 -23.57 9.53
C ASN A 226 -0.54 -23.91 8.03
N LYS A 227 0.43 -23.35 7.30
CA LYS A 227 0.60 -23.52 5.85
C LYS A 227 1.71 -24.49 5.47
N GLY A 228 2.33 -25.14 6.46
CA GLY A 228 3.43 -26.10 6.27
C GLY A 228 4.43 -26.03 7.43
N LYS A 229 5.52 -26.80 7.34
CA LYS A 229 6.60 -26.71 8.33
C LYS A 229 7.16 -25.28 8.32
N GLY A 230 7.20 -24.61 9.47
CA GLY A 230 7.63 -23.21 9.58
C GLY A 230 6.58 -22.16 9.20
N ASN A 231 5.80 -22.31 8.13
CA ASN A 231 4.95 -21.21 7.63
C ASN A 231 3.62 -21.05 8.40
N LYS A 232 3.44 -19.92 9.07
CA LYS A 232 2.25 -19.54 9.85
C LYS A 232 1.63 -18.28 9.27
N ARG A 233 0.33 -18.34 8.99
CA ARG A 233 -0.45 -17.23 8.45
C ARG A 233 -1.30 -16.61 9.54
N VAL A 234 -1.16 -15.31 9.73
CA VAL A 234 -2.00 -14.47 10.57
C VAL A 234 -3.01 -13.77 9.68
N ARG A 235 -4.29 -13.89 9.99
CA ARG A 235 -5.35 -13.08 9.36
C ARG A 235 -5.83 -12.05 10.35
N LEU A 236 -6.01 -10.83 9.88
CA LEU A 236 -6.48 -9.72 10.68
C LEU A 236 -7.57 -8.92 9.97
N GLU A 237 -8.41 -8.31 10.79
CA GLU A 237 -9.42 -7.35 10.39
C GLU A 237 -9.19 -6.04 11.16
N ILE A 238 -9.48 -4.91 10.52
CA ILE A 238 -9.33 -3.57 11.08
C ILE A 238 -10.72 -3.00 11.37
N PHE A 239 -10.87 -2.39 12.55
CA PHE A 239 -12.10 -1.77 13.04
C PHE A 239 -11.82 -0.36 13.51
N ASP A 240 -12.87 0.45 13.63
CA ASP A 240 -12.76 1.78 14.22
C ASP A 240 -12.44 1.67 15.72
N ALA A 241 -11.73 2.68 16.24
CA ALA A 241 -11.53 2.80 17.68
C ALA A 241 -12.87 3.14 18.35
N SER A 242 -13.26 2.31 19.33
CA SER A 242 -14.46 2.48 20.16
C SER A 242 -14.28 3.55 21.21
#